data_AF-A0AAW1BWR3-F1
#
_entry.id   AF-A0AAW1BWR3-F1
#
_cell.length_a   1.000
_cell.length_b   1.000
_cell.length_c   1.000
_cell.angle_alpha   90.00
_cell.angle_beta   90.00
_cell.angle_gamma   90.00
#
_symmetry.space_group_name_H-M   'P 1'
#
loop_
_entity.id
_entity.type
_entity.pdbx_description
1 polymer ?
#
loop_
_entity_poly.entity_id
_entity_poly.type
_entity_poly.pdbx_seq_one_letter_code
_entity_poly.pdbx_strand_id
1 'polypeptide(L)'
;MAMDSAELPEKFRLTEKLSFEAFKSASEIEVARYVFGYWDPEVTIFLSRRRDPDLYKFVENLFYHPLFKSVMISSITLNAIFLVLETDYKVRYESHLFLQVADLIILAIYTTEFLMYLYLDPVNYWKDGYKRFDAAVLLLAYLPYTIDHSNPKRHHVVTMLKGFQALRVLKLLYYSPGITNLMAAMGQTVKNVIYVLVLLFLLMFIFAILGHGLYGDYQHGDPQNWGTLAAAFFTLFSLVTVISLHFTWWSTLLD
;
A
#
# COMPACT_ATOMS: atom_id res chain seq x y z
N MET A 1 -53.85 -40.58 -35.75
CA MET A 1 -52.57 -39.95 -36.12
C MET A 1 -51.64 -40.17 -34.93
N ALA A 2 -50.91 -41.31 -34.96
CA ALA A 2 -50.14 -41.80 -33.84
C ALA A 2 -48.87 -40.96 -33.69
N MET A 3 -48.71 -40.28 -32.55
CA MET A 3 -47.42 -39.74 -32.14
C MET A 3 -46.48 -40.91 -31.89
N ASP A 4 -45.37 -40.91 -32.63
CA ASP A 4 -44.32 -41.90 -32.60
C ASP A 4 -43.77 -42.06 -31.17
N SER A 5 -43.89 -43.27 -30.61
CA SER A 5 -43.51 -43.61 -29.25
C SER A 5 -41.98 -43.59 -29.02
N ALA A 6 -41.20 -43.30 -30.07
CA ALA A 6 -39.75 -43.11 -30.01
C ALA A 6 -39.31 -41.67 -29.69
N GLU A 7 -40.14 -40.63 -29.89
CA GLU A 7 -39.75 -39.23 -29.65
C GLU A 7 -39.85 -38.77 -28.18
N LEU A 8 -40.74 -39.42 -27.40
CA LEU A 8 -40.96 -39.14 -25.97
C LEU A 8 -39.71 -39.33 -25.08
N PRO A 9 -38.93 -40.43 -25.20
CA PRO A 9 -37.74 -40.62 -24.36
C PRO A 9 -36.59 -39.68 -24.72
N GLU A 10 -36.52 -39.19 -25.96
CA GLU A 10 -35.45 -38.29 -26.40
C GLU A 10 -35.67 -36.86 -25.89
N LYS A 11 -36.91 -36.33 -25.97
CA LYS A 11 -37.24 -35.01 -25.40
C LYS A 11 -37.00 -34.97 -23.90
N PHE A 12 -37.33 -36.04 -23.17
CA PHE A 12 -37.10 -36.12 -21.73
C PHE A 12 -35.61 -36.12 -21.37
N ARG A 13 -34.79 -36.83 -22.14
CA ARG A 13 -33.32 -36.84 -22.02
C ARG A 13 -32.70 -35.47 -22.33
N LEU A 14 -33.23 -34.75 -23.31
CA LEU A 14 -32.77 -33.41 -23.65
C LEU A 14 -33.14 -32.40 -22.54
N THR A 15 -34.34 -32.49 -21.97
CA THR A 15 -34.75 -31.61 -20.86
C THR A 15 -33.94 -31.88 -19.58
N GLU A 16 -33.61 -33.13 -19.30
CA GLU A 16 -32.78 -33.52 -18.15
C GLU A 16 -31.32 -33.07 -18.35
N LYS A 17 -30.77 -33.22 -19.56
CA LYS A 17 -29.44 -32.68 -19.89
C LYS A 17 -29.40 -31.16 -19.81
N LEU A 18 -30.39 -30.47 -20.36
CA LEU A 18 -30.50 -29.01 -20.29
C LEU A 18 -30.69 -28.51 -18.86
N SER A 19 -31.48 -29.20 -18.03
CA SER A 19 -31.63 -28.82 -16.61
C SER A 19 -30.37 -29.11 -15.82
N PHE A 20 -29.66 -30.21 -16.11
CA PHE A 20 -28.40 -30.58 -15.46
C PHE A 20 -27.26 -29.63 -15.85
N GLU A 21 -27.16 -29.23 -17.13
CA GLU A 21 -26.22 -28.21 -17.58
C GLU A 21 -26.55 -26.83 -17.01
N ALA A 22 -27.83 -26.46 -16.96
CA ALA A 22 -28.28 -25.22 -16.32
C ALA A 22 -27.96 -25.22 -14.82
N PHE A 23 -28.22 -26.33 -14.13
CA PHE A 23 -27.92 -26.53 -12.71
C PHE A 23 -26.41 -26.51 -12.44
N LYS A 24 -25.62 -27.15 -13.30
CA LYS A 24 -24.15 -27.11 -13.22
C LYS A 24 -23.63 -25.69 -13.40
N SER A 25 -24.12 -24.95 -14.40
CA SER A 25 -23.73 -23.54 -14.59
C SER A 25 -24.14 -22.67 -13.39
N ALA A 26 -25.33 -22.88 -12.83
CA ALA A 26 -25.80 -22.15 -11.65
C ALA A 26 -24.95 -22.46 -10.41
N SER A 27 -24.56 -23.73 -10.22
CA SER A 27 -23.68 -24.16 -9.13
C SER A 27 -22.24 -23.64 -9.30
N GLU A 28 -21.72 -23.57 -10.53
CA GLU A 28 -20.41 -22.99 -10.81
C GLU A 28 -20.41 -21.48 -10.57
N ILE A 29 -21.52 -20.78 -10.90
CA ILE A 29 -21.74 -19.37 -10.58
C ILE A 29 -21.84 -19.14 -9.06
N GLU A 30 -22.46 -20.06 -8.33
CA GLU A 30 -22.62 -19.97 -6.88
C GLU A 30 -21.34 -20.32 -6.11
N VAL A 31 -20.54 -21.27 -6.61
CA VAL A 31 -19.19 -21.58 -6.11
C VAL A 31 -18.24 -20.41 -6.41
N ALA A 32 -18.33 -19.80 -7.59
CA ALA A 32 -17.59 -18.57 -7.92
C ALA A 32 -17.97 -17.42 -6.98
N ARG A 33 -19.25 -17.28 -6.61
CA ARG A 33 -19.72 -16.31 -5.61
C ARG A 33 -19.10 -16.52 -4.23
N TYR A 34 -18.92 -17.78 -3.81
CA TYR A 34 -18.36 -18.11 -2.48
C TYR A 34 -16.82 -18.04 -2.43
N VAL A 35 -16.14 -18.37 -3.54
CA VAL A 35 -14.67 -18.37 -3.63
C VAL A 35 -14.10 -16.97 -3.95
N PHE A 36 -14.77 -16.17 -4.79
CA PHE A 36 -14.20 -14.91 -5.29
C PHE A 36 -14.62 -13.65 -4.55
N GLY A 37 -15.67 -13.65 -3.72
CA GLY A 37 -15.96 -12.54 -2.77
C GLY A 37 -16.06 -11.10 -3.32
N TYR A 38 -16.02 -10.89 -4.63
CA TYR A 38 -16.00 -9.59 -5.29
C TYR A 38 -16.42 -9.77 -6.75
N TRP A 39 -17.70 -9.56 -7.06
CA TRP A 39 -18.25 -9.73 -8.41
C TRP A 39 -18.61 -8.35 -8.97
N ASP A 40 -17.70 -7.74 -9.75
CA ASP A 40 -17.98 -6.53 -10.54
C ASP A 40 -18.35 -6.95 -11.98
N PRO A 41 -19.59 -6.67 -12.46
CA PRO A 41 -20.05 -7.09 -13.80
C PRO A 41 -19.21 -6.53 -14.96
N GLU A 42 -18.43 -5.46 -14.76
CA GLU A 42 -17.50 -4.95 -15.77
C GLU A 42 -16.37 -5.95 -16.07
N VAL A 43 -15.88 -6.69 -15.06
CA VAL A 43 -14.75 -7.63 -15.20
C VAL A 43 -15.15 -8.84 -16.04
N THR A 44 -16.39 -9.31 -15.90
CA THR A 44 -16.92 -10.45 -16.66
C THR A 44 -17.02 -10.14 -18.16
N ILE A 45 -17.30 -8.88 -18.52
CA ILE A 45 -17.33 -8.42 -19.92
C ILE A 45 -15.90 -8.33 -20.51
N PHE A 46 -14.90 -7.98 -19.70
CA PHE A 46 -13.50 -8.02 -20.11
C PHE A 46 -12.97 -9.45 -20.27
N LEU A 47 -13.36 -10.37 -19.36
CA LEU A 47 -12.95 -11.78 -19.41
C LEU A 47 -13.54 -12.51 -20.62
N SER A 48 -14.77 -12.18 -21.04
CA SER A 48 -15.39 -12.78 -22.25
C SER A 48 -14.71 -12.38 -23.57
N ARG A 49 -13.85 -11.35 -23.55
CA ARG A 49 -13.19 -10.78 -24.74
C ARG A 49 -11.71 -11.14 -24.87
N ARG A 50 -11.11 -11.83 -23.90
CA ARG A 50 -9.70 -12.23 -23.95
C ARG A 50 -9.49 -13.45 -24.85
N ARG A 51 -8.47 -13.35 -25.71
CA ARG A 51 -8.18 -14.33 -26.77
C ARG A 51 -7.39 -15.55 -26.27
N ASP A 52 -6.75 -15.46 -25.10
CA ASP A 52 -5.84 -16.50 -24.55
C ASP A 52 -6.31 -17.02 -23.16
N PRO A 53 -7.27 -17.95 -23.13
CA PRO A 53 -7.81 -18.49 -21.86
C PRO A 53 -6.82 -19.38 -21.11
N ASP A 54 -5.91 -20.07 -21.81
CA ASP A 54 -4.98 -21.02 -21.20
C ASP A 54 -3.84 -20.31 -20.45
N LEU A 55 -3.34 -19.21 -21.02
CA LEU A 55 -2.28 -18.39 -20.43
C LEU A 55 -2.80 -17.63 -19.20
N TYR A 56 -4.06 -17.17 -19.24
CA TYR A 56 -4.72 -16.59 -18.08
C TYR A 56 -4.82 -17.59 -16.93
N LYS A 57 -5.34 -18.80 -17.17
CA LYS A 57 -5.46 -19.84 -16.13
C LYS A 57 -4.10 -20.25 -15.56
N PHE A 58 -3.06 -20.30 -16.39
CA PHE A 58 -1.71 -20.59 -15.93
C PHE A 58 -1.18 -19.49 -14.98
N VAL A 59 -1.29 -18.22 -15.37
CA VAL A 59 -0.85 -17.07 -14.55
C VAL A 59 -1.67 -16.98 -13.27
N GLU A 60 -2.98 -17.20 -13.37
CA GLU A 60 -3.90 -17.24 -12.23
C GLU A 60 -3.49 -18.33 -11.24
N ASN A 61 -3.30 -19.56 -11.71
CA ASN A 61 -2.89 -20.68 -10.86
C ASN A 61 -1.52 -20.44 -10.21
N LEU A 62 -0.58 -19.81 -10.92
CA LEU A 62 0.73 -19.45 -10.38
C LEU A 62 0.61 -18.35 -9.31
N PHE A 63 -0.20 -17.31 -9.56
CA PHE A 63 -0.36 -16.16 -8.68
C PHE A 63 -1.06 -16.53 -7.37
N TYR A 64 -2.09 -17.38 -7.42
CA TYR A 64 -2.82 -17.85 -6.24
C TYR A 64 -2.12 -18.99 -5.50
N HIS A 65 -1.01 -19.50 -6.02
CA HIS A 65 -0.27 -20.57 -5.35
C HIS A 65 0.31 -20.07 -4.00
N PRO A 66 0.17 -20.81 -2.89
CA PRO A 66 0.63 -20.36 -1.56
C PRO A 66 2.15 -20.11 -1.50
N LEU A 67 2.92 -20.79 -2.35
CA LEU A 67 4.36 -20.55 -2.49
C LEU A 67 4.67 -19.15 -3.01
N PHE A 68 3.88 -18.65 -3.97
CA PHE A 68 4.09 -17.32 -4.52
C PHE A 68 3.94 -16.26 -3.42
N LYS A 69 2.86 -16.36 -2.62
CA LYS A 69 2.65 -15.48 -1.45
C LYS A 69 3.82 -15.56 -0.46
N SER A 70 4.32 -16.77 -0.17
CA SER A 70 5.47 -16.96 0.74
C SER A 70 6.76 -16.35 0.19
N VAL A 71 7.03 -16.51 -1.11
CA VAL A 71 8.18 -15.89 -1.80
C VAL A 71 8.11 -14.36 -1.71
N MET A 72 6.94 -13.77 -1.94
CA MET A 72 6.77 -12.32 -1.84
C MET A 72 7.03 -11.81 -0.42
N ILE A 73 6.43 -12.45 0.60
CA ILE A 73 6.64 -12.08 2.01
C ILE A 73 8.11 -12.25 2.42
N SER A 74 8.77 -13.32 1.97
CA SER A 74 10.19 -13.55 2.18
C SER A 74 11.04 -12.46 1.53
N SER A 75 10.74 -12.08 0.30
CA SER A 75 11.42 -11.01 -0.42
C SER A 75 11.30 -9.65 0.30
N ILE A 76 10.12 -9.32 0.85
CA ILE A 76 9.93 -8.09 1.64
C ILE A 76 10.77 -8.12 2.91
N THR A 77 10.80 -9.27 3.59
CA THR A 77 11.56 -9.44 4.83
C THR A 77 13.06 -9.36 4.57
N LEU A 78 13.55 -10.01 3.51
CA LEU A 78 14.95 -9.92 3.08
C LEU A 78 15.35 -8.51 2.69
N ASN A 79 14.50 -7.79 1.97
CA ASN A 79 14.73 -6.38 1.62
C ASN A 79 14.89 -5.51 2.87
N ALA A 80 14.04 -5.72 3.89
CA ALA A 80 14.15 -5.00 5.15
C ALA A 80 15.47 -5.29 5.87
N ILE A 81 15.93 -6.55 5.86
CA ILE A 81 17.23 -6.93 6.43
C ILE A 81 18.38 -6.24 5.68
N PHE A 82 18.37 -6.21 4.35
CA PHE A 82 19.39 -5.52 3.56
C PHE A 82 19.43 -4.02 3.85
N LEU A 83 18.28 -3.38 4.03
CA LEU A 83 18.21 -1.97 4.41
C LEU A 83 18.85 -1.71 5.79
N VAL A 84 18.60 -2.60 6.76
CA VAL A 84 19.24 -2.51 8.10
C VAL A 84 20.75 -2.70 7.98
N LEU A 85 21.21 -3.68 7.19
CA LEU A 85 22.64 -3.90 6.96
C LEU A 85 23.30 -2.72 6.23
N GLU A 86 22.61 -2.05 5.31
CA GLU A 86 23.12 -0.86 4.61
C GLU A 86 23.27 0.36 5.54
N THR A 87 22.62 0.34 6.71
CA THR A 87 22.73 1.43 7.70
C THR A 87 24.12 1.46 8.35
N ASP A 88 24.83 0.33 8.42
CA ASP A 88 26.21 0.29 8.89
C ASP A 88 27.18 0.68 7.77
N TYR A 89 27.92 1.77 7.97
CA TYR A 89 28.91 2.29 7.01
C TYR A 89 29.99 1.26 6.63
N LYS A 90 30.37 0.35 7.53
CA LYS A 90 31.41 -0.66 7.25
C LYS A 90 30.90 -1.73 6.29
N VAL A 91 29.70 -2.24 6.54
CA VAL A 91 29.07 -3.27 5.70
C VAL A 91 28.73 -2.70 4.32
N ARG A 92 28.27 -1.44 4.29
CA ARG A 92 27.95 -0.74 3.04
C ARG A 92 29.15 -0.61 2.11
N TYR A 93 30.35 -0.39 2.63
CA TYR A 93 31.55 -0.22 1.81
C TYR A 93 32.11 -1.56 1.32
N GLU A 94 32.21 -2.55 2.22
CA GLU A 94 32.78 -3.88 1.90
C GLU A 94 31.86 -4.72 1.01
N SER A 95 30.54 -4.59 1.16
CA SER A 95 29.54 -5.44 0.48
C SER A 95 28.62 -4.68 -0.48
N HIS A 96 29.04 -3.50 -0.97
CA HIS A 96 28.19 -2.63 -1.80
C HIS A 96 27.59 -3.34 -3.02
N LEU A 97 28.43 -4.07 -3.77
CA LEU A 97 28.01 -4.78 -4.99
C LEU A 97 27.01 -5.89 -4.69
N PHE A 98 27.22 -6.64 -3.60
CA PHE A 98 26.31 -7.71 -3.21
C PHE A 98 24.93 -7.16 -2.85
N LEU A 99 24.87 -6.11 -2.04
CA LEU A 99 23.61 -5.45 -1.66
C LEU A 99 22.89 -4.88 -2.88
N GLN A 100 23.62 -4.22 -3.79
CA GLN A 100 23.03 -3.65 -5.00
C GLN A 100 22.43 -4.71 -5.93
N VAL A 101 23.10 -5.85 -6.10
CA VAL A 101 22.57 -6.98 -6.90
C VAL A 101 21.36 -7.60 -6.22
N ALA A 102 21.40 -7.77 -4.90
CA ALA A 102 20.28 -8.33 -4.15
C ALA A 102 19.03 -7.43 -4.22
N ASP A 103 19.20 -6.11 -4.08
CA ASP A 103 18.12 -5.13 -4.25
C ASP A 103 17.52 -5.17 -5.67
N LEU A 104 18.36 -5.35 -6.69
CA LEU A 104 17.93 -5.48 -8.08
C LEU A 104 17.10 -6.76 -8.30
N ILE A 105 17.52 -7.89 -7.72
CA ILE A 105 16.77 -9.15 -7.79
C ILE A 105 15.41 -9.01 -7.10
N ILE A 106 15.39 -8.40 -5.92
CA ILE A 106 14.16 -8.12 -5.17
C ILE A 106 13.23 -7.20 -5.97
N LEU A 107 13.77 -6.13 -6.56
CA LEU A 107 13.01 -5.23 -7.44
C LEU A 107 12.41 -6.00 -8.62
N ALA A 108 13.18 -6.89 -9.26
CA ALA A 108 12.69 -7.71 -10.37
C ALA A 108 11.53 -8.62 -9.94
N ILE A 109 11.58 -9.23 -8.76
CA ILE A 109 10.50 -10.04 -8.19
C ILE A 109 9.22 -9.20 -7.98
N TYR A 110 9.33 -7.97 -7.48
CA TYR A 110 8.15 -7.10 -7.36
C TYR A 110 7.59 -6.68 -8.71
N THR A 111 8.45 -6.47 -9.70
CA THR A 111 8.00 -6.11 -11.04
C THR A 111 7.26 -7.26 -11.70
N THR A 112 7.68 -8.51 -11.51
CA THR A 112 6.94 -9.67 -12.04
C THR A 112 5.58 -9.81 -11.36
N GLU A 113 5.49 -9.61 -10.04
CA GLU A 113 4.20 -9.58 -9.33
C GLU A 113 3.27 -8.49 -9.87
N PHE A 114 3.79 -7.28 -10.05
CA PHE A 114 3.03 -6.16 -10.62
C PHE A 114 2.51 -6.47 -12.02
N LEU A 115 3.36 -7.01 -12.90
CA LEU A 115 2.99 -7.38 -14.26
C LEU A 115 1.95 -8.51 -14.28
N MET A 116 2.08 -9.52 -13.43
CA MET A 116 1.10 -10.61 -13.32
C MET A 116 -0.26 -10.07 -12.87
N TYR A 117 -0.29 -9.20 -11.85
CA TYR A 117 -1.56 -8.63 -11.38
C TYR A 117 -2.19 -7.71 -12.42
N LEU A 118 -1.40 -6.84 -13.07
CA LEU A 118 -1.87 -5.97 -14.14
C LEU A 118 -2.38 -6.79 -15.33
N TYR A 119 -1.76 -7.95 -15.61
CA TYR A 119 -2.24 -8.88 -16.61
C TYR A 119 -3.52 -9.57 -16.18
N LEU A 120 -3.71 -9.97 -14.92
CA LEU A 120 -4.95 -10.63 -14.48
C LEU A 120 -6.12 -9.64 -14.47
N ASP A 121 -6.02 -8.56 -13.71
CA ASP A 121 -7.12 -7.62 -13.43
C ASP A 121 -6.69 -6.15 -13.49
N PRO A 122 -6.50 -5.57 -14.69
CA PRO A 122 -6.03 -4.20 -14.83
C PRO A 122 -7.04 -3.17 -14.30
N VAL A 123 -8.35 -3.40 -14.47
CA VAL A 123 -9.39 -2.44 -14.05
C VAL A 123 -9.46 -2.33 -12.54
N ASN A 124 -9.49 -3.47 -11.84
CA ASN A 124 -9.56 -3.50 -10.37
C ASN A 124 -8.26 -3.01 -9.74
N TYR A 125 -7.12 -3.24 -10.40
CA TYR A 125 -5.84 -2.73 -9.93
C TYR A 125 -5.82 -1.21 -9.74
N TRP A 126 -6.39 -0.45 -10.68
CA TRP A 126 -6.43 1.01 -10.60
C TRP A 126 -7.58 1.53 -9.73
N LYS A 127 -8.64 0.75 -9.52
CA LYS A 127 -9.72 1.11 -8.58
C LYS A 127 -9.26 0.97 -7.12
N ASP A 128 -8.50 -0.07 -6.79
CA ASP A 128 -8.01 -0.32 -5.43
C ASP A 128 -6.91 0.69 -5.02
N GLY A 129 -7.15 1.43 -3.93
CA GLY A 129 -6.21 2.40 -3.38
C GLY A 129 -4.90 1.78 -2.87
N TYR A 130 -4.98 0.57 -2.29
CA TYR A 130 -3.80 -0.13 -1.75
C TYR A 130 -2.87 -0.59 -2.86
N LYS A 131 -3.45 -1.09 -3.97
CA LYS A 131 -2.70 -1.52 -5.15
C LYS A 131 -2.06 -0.35 -5.89
N ARG A 132 -2.75 0.79 -6.00
CA ARG A 132 -2.15 2.03 -6.53
C ARG A 132 -0.98 2.54 -5.70
N PHE A 133 -1.07 2.47 -4.38
CA PHE A 133 0.04 2.83 -3.50
C PHE A 133 1.25 1.92 -3.73
N ASP A 134 1.03 0.60 -3.83
CA ASP A 134 2.10 -0.36 -4.15
C ASP A 134 2.75 -0.06 -5.51
N ALA A 135 1.96 0.29 -6.54
CA ALA A 135 2.47 0.75 -7.83
C ALA A 135 3.40 1.97 -7.69
N ALA A 136 2.98 2.96 -6.90
CA ALA A 136 3.76 4.16 -6.67
C ALA A 136 5.08 3.86 -5.96
N VAL A 137 5.07 2.99 -4.95
CA VAL A 137 6.29 2.54 -4.26
C VAL A 137 7.22 1.77 -5.21
N LEU A 138 6.67 0.94 -6.10
CA LEU A 138 7.46 0.26 -7.13
C LEU A 138 8.14 1.26 -8.07
N LEU A 139 7.42 2.27 -8.56
CA LEU A 139 7.97 3.33 -9.40
C LEU A 139 9.07 4.13 -8.68
N LEU A 140 8.85 4.49 -7.40
CA LEU A 140 9.85 5.17 -6.59
C LEU A 140 11.13 4.35 -6.44
N ALA A 141 11.01 3.03 -6.39
CA ALA A 141 12.17 2.16 -6.26
C ALA A 141 12.96 1.99 -7.56
N TYR A 142 12.38 2.31 -8.72
CA TYR A 142 13.11 2.41 -9.99
C TYR A 142 13.90 3.72 -10.11
N LEU A 143 13.48 4.79 -9.43
CA LEU A 143 14.11 6.12 -9.56
C LEU A 143 15.63 6.10 -9.30
N PRO A 144 16.16 5.48 -8.23
CA PRO A 144 17.61 5.42 -8.00
C PRO A 144 18.41 4.85 -9.16
N TYR A 145 17.85 3.88 -9.90
CA TYR A 145 18.52 3.24 -11.04
C TYR A 145 18.48 4.10 -12.30
N THR A 146 17.49 4.98 -12.43
CA THR A 146 17.38 5.91 -13.57
C THR A 146 18.17 7.19 -13.39
N ILE A 147 18.53 7.54 -12.16
CA ILE A 147 19.29 8.75 -11.84
C ILE A 147 20.77 8.50 -12.12
N ASP A 148 21.37 9.36 -12.93
CA ASP A 148 22.80 9.32 -13.19
C ASP A 148 23.61 9.60 -11.91
N HIS A 149 24.43 8.62 -11.53
CA HIS A 149 25.26 8.61 -10.32
C HIS A 149 26.47 9.53 -10.43
N SER A 150 26.76 10.06 -11.63
CA SER A 150 27.89 10.97 -11.89
C SER A 150 27.78 12.33 -11.19
N ASN A 151 26.59 12.72 -10.73
CA ASN A 151 26.32 14.04 -10.17
C ASN A 151 26.33 14.04 -8.64
N PRO A 152 27.35 14.63 -7.96
CA PRO A 152 27.47 14.61 -6.50
C PRO A 152 26.30 15.32 -5.78
N LYS A 153 25.66 16.30 -6.43
CA LYS A 153 24.45 16.98 -5.90
C LYS A 153 23.24 16.05 -5.77
N ARG A 154 23.23 14.90 -6.46
CA ARG A 154 22.10 13.94 -6.45
C ARG A 154 22.27 12.82 -5.43
N HIS A 155 23.42 12.71 -4.77
CA HIS A 155 23.67 11.66 -3.77
C HIS A 155 22.68 11.70 -2.59
N HIS A 156 22.29 12.90 -2.15
CA HIS A 156 21.30 13.06 -1.08
C HIS A 156 19.90 12.57 -1.50
N VAL A 157 19.51 12.87 -2.74
CA VAL A 157 18.23 12.43 -3.32
C VAL A 157 18.18 10.91 -3.44
N VAL A 158 19.27 10.28 -3.92
CA VAL A 158 19.36 8.82 -4.00
C VAL A 158 19.24 8.16 -2.62
N THR A 159 19.89 8.75 -1.60
CA THR A 159 19.81 8.25 -0.21
C THR A 159 18.39 8.36 0.35
N MET A 160 17.70 9.47 0.10
CA MET A 160 16.29 9.64 0.49
C MET A 160 15.37 8.65 -0.24
N LEU A 161 15.58 8.45 -1.55
CA LEU A 161 14.82 7.50 -2.36
C LEU A 161 14.99 6.05 -1.88
N LYS A 162 16.20 5.67 -1.45
CA LYS A 162 16.42 4.38 -0.77
C LYS A 162 15.60 4.26 0.51
N GLY A 163 15.52 5.32 1.31
CA GLY A 163 14.64 5.37 2.49
C GLY A 163 13.17 5.13 2.16
N PHE A 164 12.66 5.69 1.05
CA PHE A 164 11.29 5.42 0.60
C PHE A 164 11.04 3.96 0.22
N GLN A 165 12.07 3.18 -0.14
CA GLN A 165 11.90 1.74 -0.40
C GLN A 165 11.56 0.96 0.87
N ALA A 166 11.87 1.50 2.06
CA ALA A 166 11.40 0.95 3.33
C ALA A 166 9.88 0.87 3.41
N LEU A 167 9.16 1.74 2.67
CA LEU A 167 7.71 1.70 2.57
C LEU A 167 7.19 0.37 1.99
N ARG A 168 8.02 -0.41 1.28
CA ARG A 168 7.64 -1.76 0.82
C ARG A 168 7.29 -2.69 1.98
N VAL A 169 7.84 -2.46 3.18
CA VAL A 169 7.45 -3.22 4.39
C VAL A 169 5.97 -3.02 4.71
N LEU A 170 5.38 -1.86 4.36
CA LEU A 170 3.94 -1.62 4.52
C LEU A 170 3.10 -2.59 3.69
N LYS A 171 3.66 -3.19 2.63
CA LYS A 171 2.97 -4.22 1.85
C LYS A 171 2.60 -5.45 2.69
N LEU A 172 3.39 -5.77 3.73
CA LEU A 172 3.07 -6.84 4.68
C LEU A 172 1.74 -6.61 5.41
N LEU A 173 1.40 -5.35 5.66
CA LEU A 173 0.14 -4.99 6.31
C LEU A 173 -1.06 -5.43 5.48
N TYR A 174 -0.92 -5.44 4.14
CA TYR A 174 -1.99 -5.81 3.22
C TYR A 174 -2.09 -7.32 2.98
N TYR A 175 -1.07 -8.11 3.29
CA TYR A 175 -1.12 -9.58 3.14
C TYR A 175 -1.91 -10.28 4.25
N SER A 176 -2.12 -9.60 5.39
CA SER A 176 -2.88 -10.10 6.52
C SER A 176 -4.29 -9.51 6.54
N PRO A 177 -5.35 -10.35 6.49
CA PRO A 177 -6.74 -9.88 6.58
C PRO A 177 -7.04 -9.20 7.93
N GLY A 178 -6.34 -9.59 9.01
CA GLY A 178 -6.51 -8.94 10.31
C GLY A 178 -6.00 -7.50 10.33
N ILE A 179 -4.84 -7.25 9.73
CA ILE A 179 -4.23 -5.91 9.71
C ILE A 179 -4.99 -4.99 8.75
N THR A 180 -5.39 -5.48 7.57
CA THR A 180 -6.20 -4.70 6.63
C THR A 180 -7.52 -4.24 7.25
N ASN A 181 -8.22 -5.12 7.96
CA ASN A 181 -9.44 -4.76 8.69
C ASN A 181 -9.18 -3.71 9.76
N LEU A 182 -8.07 -3.83 10.50
CA LEU A 182 -7.66 -2.82 11.48
C LEU A 182 -7.38 -1.48 10.81
N MET A 183 -6.63 -1.46 9.70
CA MET A 183 -6.34 -0.23 8.96
C MET A 183 -7.62 0.42 8.39
N ALA A 184 -8.58 -0.38 7.92
CA ALA A 184 -9.87 0.13 7.46
C ALA A 184 -10.68 0.76 8.60
N ALA A 185 -10.73 0.11 9.76
CA ALA A 185 -11.38 0.64 10.96
C ALA A 185 -10.69 1.94 11.44
N MET A 186 -9.35 1.96 11.48
CA MET A 186 -8.58 3.16 11.81
C MET A 186 -8.85 4.29 10.82
N GLY A 187 -8.90 3.99 9.52
CA GLY A 187 -9.20 4.97 8.47
C GLY A 187 -10.57 5.62 8.66
N GLN A 188 -11.56 4.86 9.14
CA GLN A 188 -12.88 5.40 9.46
C GLN A 188 -12.83 6.36 10.65
N THR A 189 -12.04 6.05 11.69
CA THR A 189 -11.84 6.94 12.83
C THR A 189 -11.10 8.22 12.43
N VAL A 190 -10.08 8.11 11.57
CA VAL A 190 -9.31 9.26 11.07
C VAL A 190 -10.22 10.28 10.40
N LYS A 191 -11.20 9.83 9.59
CA LYS A 191 -12.16 10.75 8.94
C LYS A 191 -12.90 11.63 9.94
N ASN A 192 -13.27 11.09 11.10
CA ASN A 192 -13.94 11.86 12.15
C ASN A 192 -12.97 12.79 12.88
N VAL A 193 -11.75 12.32 13.14
CA VAL A 193 -10.72 13.08 13.85
C VAL A 193 -10.23 14.28 13.02
N ILE A 194 -10.31 14.24 11.68
CA ILE A 194 -9.90 15.35 10.81
C ILE A 194 -10.60 16.66 11.17
N TYR A 195 -11.91 16.66 11.49
CA TYR A 195 -12.61 17.90 11.86
C TYR A 195 -12.06 18.52 13.14
N VAL A 196 -11.73 17.68 14.13
CA VAL A 196 -11.12 18.13 15.38
C VAL A 196 -9.70 18.64 15.14
N LEU A 197 -8.92 17.97 14.28
CA LEU A 197 -7.58 18.41 13.89
C LEU A 197 -7.60 19.75 13.15
N VAL A 198 -8.57 19.97 12.26
CA VAL A 198 -8.75 21.25 11.55
C VAL A 198 -9.09 22.36 12.54
N LEU A 199 -10.01 22.11 13.48
CA LEU A 199 -10.33 23.06 14.53
C LEU A 199 -9.12 23.39 15.41
N LEU A 200 -8.36 22.36 15.81
CA LEU A 200 -7.13 22.53 16.58
C LEU A 200 -6.08 23.34 15.81
N PHE A 201 -5.90 23.05 14.52
CA PHE A 201 -4.98 23.80 13.66
C PHE A 201 -5.39 25.26 13.51
N LEU A 202 -6.69 25.54 13.35
CA LEU A 202 -7.22 26.91 13.30
C LEU A 202 -6.98 27.65 14.63
N LEU A 203 -7.23 26.98 15.76
CA LEU A 203 -6.97 27.54 17.07
C LEU A 203 -5.47 27.85 17.26
N MET A 204 -4.60 26.92 16.88
CA MET A 204 -3.14 27.13 16.89
C MET A 204 -2.73 28.29 15.98
N PHE A 205 -3.36 28.46 14.82
CA PHE A 205 -3.08 29.58 13.91
C PHE A 205 -3.42 30.93 14.55
N ILE A 206 -4.58 31.04 15.21
CA ILE A 206 -4.98 32.27 15.92
C ILE A 206 -3.98 32.58 17.03
N PHE A 207 -3.63 31.59 17.86
CA PHE A 207 -2.66 31.78 18.93
C PHE A 207 -1.24 32.06 18.43
N ALA A 208 -0.85 31.52 17.27
CA ALA A 208 0.46 31.79 16.68
C ALA A 208 0.59 33.28 16.30
N ILE A 209 -0.46 33.86 15.69
CA ILE A 209 -0.49 35.30 15.36
C ILE A 209 -0.52 36.15 16.62
N LEU A 210 -1.35 35.81 17.60
CA LEU A 210 -1.43 36.54 18.86
C LEU A 210 -0.11 36.50 19.63
N GLY A 211 0.49 35.33 19.76
CA GLY A 211 1.76 35.18 20.48
C GLY A 211 2.93 35.82 19.73
N HIS A 212 2.96 35.79 18.40
CA HIS A 212 3.91 36.59 17.63
C HIS A 212 3.72 38.10 17.87
N GLY A 213 2.48 38.59 17.89
CA GLY A 213 2.18 40.00 18.17
C GLY A 213 2.49 40.45 19.61
N LEU A 214 2.39 39.55 20.59
CA LEU A 214 2.60 39.86 22.00
C LEU A 214 4.05 39.63 22.46
N TYR A 215 4.66 38.55 22.00
CA TYR A 215 5.95 38.06 22.50
C TYR A 215 7.04 38.00 21.41
N GLY A 216 6.72 38.39 20.16
CA GLY A 216 7.67 38.37 19.04
C GLY A 216 8.59 39.60 18.98
N ASP A 217 8.44 40.58 19.88
CA ASP A 217 9.34 41.74 19.92
C ASP A 217 10.79 41.31 20.26
N TYR A 218 11.76 41.85 19.52
CA TYR A 218 13.17 41.53 19.70
C TYR A 218 13.78 42.15 20.96
N GLN A 219 13.19 43.22 21.51
CA GLN A 219 13.76 43.94 22.64
C GLN A 219 13.24 43.45 24.00
N HIS A 220 11.96 43.06 24.08
CA HIS A 220 11.33 42.66 25.35
C HIS A 220 10.59 41.31 25.28
N GLY A 221 10.57 40.66 24.11
CA GLY A 221 9.89 39.38 23.88
C GLY A 221 10.83 38.18 23.90
N ASP A 222 10.29 37.05 23.43
CA ASP A 222 11.03 35.81 23.19
C ASP A 222 11.03 35.54 21.67
N PRO A 223 11.96 36.17 20.93
CA PRO A 223 12.04 36.03 19.48
C PRO A 223 12.46 34.62 19.03
N GLN A 224 13.01 33.77 19.91
CA GLN A 224 13.37 32.40 19.55
C GLN A 224 12.13 31.52 19.36
N ASN A 225 11.14 31.67 20.25
CA ASN A 225 9.89 30.92 20.18
C ASN A 225 8.79 31.65 19.39
N TRP A 226 8.73 32.98 19.46
CA TRP A 226 7.64 33.77 18.90
C TRP A 226 8.05 34.69 17.76
N GLY A 227 9.33 34.76 17.38
CA GLY A 227 9.82 35.71 16.37
C GLY A 227 9.40 35.39 14.93
N THR A 228 9.03 34.14 14.64
CA THR A 228 8.46 33.76 13.34
C THR A 228 7.20 32.94 13.52
N LEU A 229 6.28 33.00 12.56
CA LEU A 229 5.05 32.21 12.60
C LEU A 229 5.35 30.70 12.71
N ALA A 230 6.38 30.22 12.01
CA ALA A 230 6.80 28.82 12.09
C ALA A 230 7.28 28.44 13.49
N ALA A 231 8.12 29.28 14.13
CA ALA A 231 8.56 29.07 15.50
C ALA A 231 7.36 29.06 16.47
N ALA A 232 6.43 30.01 16.35
CA ALA A 232 5.24 30.10 17.18
C ALA A 232 4.36 28.84 17.05
N PHE A 233 4.23 28.31 15.82
CA PHE A 233 3.56 27.04 15.57
C PHE A 233 4.24 25.84 16.25
N PHE A 234 5.58 25.76 16.19
CA PHE A 234 6.34 24.71 16.87
C PHE A 234 6.18 24.81 18.40
N THR A 235 6.23 26.01 18.97
CA THR A 235 6.04 26.24 20.40
C THR A 235 4.63 25.85 20.85
N LEU A 236 3.59 26.27 20.12
CA LEU A 236 2.21 25.88 20.40
C LEU A 236 1.98 24.38 20.24
N PHE A 237 2.58 23.76 19.21
CA PHE A 237 2.52 22.31 19.03
C PHE A 237 3.12 21.60 20.23
N SER A 238 4.34 21.99 20.63
CA SER A 238 5.04 21.45 21.80
C SER A 238 4.21 21.57 23.08
N LEU A 239 3.51 22.70 23.26
CA LEU A 239 2.62 22.96 24.39
C LEU A 239 1.39 22.06 24.38
N VAL A 240 0.72 21.91 23.23
CA VAL A 240 -0.43 21.00 23.07
C VAL A 240 -0.03 19.54 23.27
N THR A 241 1.14 19.13 22.79
CA THR A 241 1.67 17.77 22.99
C THR A 241 2.27 17.56 24.39
N VAL A 242 2.28 18.59 25.25
CA VAL A 242 2.83 18.56 26.62
C VAL A 242 4.29 18.11 26.65
N ILE A 243 5.00 18.25 25.53
CA ILE A 243 6.40 17.82 25.38
C ILE A 243 7.31 18.66 26.27
N SER A 244 7.05 19.97 26.34
CA SER A 244 7.81 20.88 27.20
C SER A 244 7.57 20.60 28.68
N LEU A 245 6.33 20.34 29.09
CA LEU A 245 5.97 20.15 30.50
C LEU A 245 6.62 18.90 31.08
N HIS A 246 6.60 17.76 30.38
CA HIS A 246 7.26 16.55 30.87
C HIS A 246 8.77 16.74 31.09
N PHE A 247 9.42 17.52 30.22
CA PHE A 247 10.84 17.82 30.35
C PHE A 247 11.13 18.71 31.57
N THR A 248 10.29 19.73 31.82
CA THR A 248 10.42 20.61 32.98
C THR A 248 10.18 19.89 34.30
N TRP A 249 9.17 19.02 34.39
CA TRP A 249 8.89 18.23 35.61
C TRP A 249 10.01 17.25 35.95
N TRP A 250 10.63 16.62 34.93
CA TRP A 250 11.75 15.70 35.13
C TRP A 250 13.02 16.43 35.58
N SER A 251 13.30 17.64 35.06
CA SER A 251 14.43 18.44 35.53
C SER A 251 14.25 18.92 36.97
N THR A 252 13.04 19.30 37.39
CA THR A 252 12.76 19.73 38.78
C THR A 252 12.76 18.58 39.80
N LEU A 253 12.73 17.32 39.35
CA LEU A 253 12.83 16.13 40.20
C LEU A 253 14.27 15.61 40.34
N LEU A 254 15.18 16.06 39.46
CA LEU A 254 16.59 15.68 39.45
C LEU A 254 17.50 16.75 40.08
N ASP A 255 16.93 17.89 40.49
CA ASP A 255 17.52 18.90 41.38
C ASP A 255 16.95 18.75 42.80
#